data_AF-A0A3C0NMZ7-F1
#
_entry.id   AF-A0A3C0NMZ7-F1
#
_cell.length_a   1.000
_cell.length_b   1.000
_cell.length_c   1.000
_cell.angle_alpha   90.00
_cell.angle_beta   90.00
_cell.angle_gamma   90.00
#
_symmetry.space_group_name_H-M   'P 1'
#
loop_
_entity.id
_entity.type
_entity.pdbx_description
1 polymer ?
#
loop_
_entity_poly.entity_id
_entity_poly.type
_entity_poly.pdbx_seq_one_letter_code
_entity_poly.pdbx_strand_id
1 'polypeptide(L)' 'AELQSKLVDLKKDLFMLRMQHATNHLDNPTKISAVRRDIARVKTVLREKEN' A
#
# COMPACT_ATOMS: atom_id res chain seq x y z
N ALA A 1 -13.68 -8.64 8.03
CA ALA A 1 -13.72 -8.08 6.66
C ALA A 1 -12.94 -6.76 6.51
N GLU A 2 -12.72 -5.97 7.58
CA GLU A 2 -12.06 -4.66 7.47
C GLU A 2 -10.60 -4.68 7.00
N LEU A 3 -9.81 -5.67 7.41
CA LEU A 3 -8.39 -5.77 7.02
C LEU A 3 -8.20 -6.01 5.52
N GLN A 4 -9.10 -6.76 4.88
CA GLN A 4 -9.08 -6.95 3.43
C GLN A 4 -9.46 -5.65 2.69
N SER A 5 -10.44 -4.90 3.20
CA SER A 5 -10.81 -3.59 2.64
C SER A 5 -9.63 -2.62 2.67
N LYS A 6 -8.95 -2.51 3.83
CA LYS A 6 -7.73 -1.71 3.98
C LYS A 6 -6.61 -2.11 3.00
N LEU A 7 -6.49 -3.40 2.70
CA LEU A 7 -5.53 -3.91 1.72
C LEU A 7 -5.85 -3.46 0.29
N VAL A 8 -7.13 -3.41 -0.06
CA VAL A 8 -7.61 -2.95 -1.37
C VAL A 8 -7.39 -1.44 -1.50
N ASP A 9 -7.67 -0.68 -0.45
CA ASP A 9 -7.47 0.77 -0.43
C ASP A 9 -5.97 1.13 -0.56
N LEU A 10 -5.10 0.47 0.22
CA LEU A 10 -3.64 0.66 0.12
C LEU A 10 -3.08 0.29 -1.27
N LYS A 11 -3.67 -0.70 -1.96
CA LYS A 11 -3.29 -1.04 -3.35
C LYS A 11 -3.72 0.04 -4.34
N LYS A 12 -4.90 0.64 -4.14
CA LYS A 12 -5.38 1.78 -4.93
C LYS A 12 -4.46 2.99 -4.75
N ASP A 13 -4.08 3.30 -3.52
CA ASP A 13 -3.14 4.38 -3.22
C ASP A 13 -1.78 4.12 -3.87
N LEU A 14 -1.26 2.88 -3.80
CA LEU A 14 -0.02 2.51 -4.48
C LEU A 14 -0.10 2.69 -6.01
N PHE A 15 -1.26 2.40 -6.61
CA PHE A 15 -1.50 2.58 -8.03
C PHE A 15 -1.54 4.06 -8.42
N MET A 16 -2.25 4.89 -7.65
CA MET A 16 -2.27 6.35 -7.79
C MET A 16 -0.88 6.96 -7.65
N LEU A 17 -0.12 6.54 -6.62
CA LEU A 17 1.26 6.98 -6.41
C LEU A 17 2.21 6.56 -7.54
N ARG A 18 2.00 5.39 -8.15
CA ARG A 18 2.76 4.95 -9.33
C ARG A 18 2.41 5.76 -10.58
N MET A 19 1.13 6.08 -10.77
CA MET A 19 0.67 6.96 -11.87
C MET A 19 1.22 8.38 -11.73
N GLN A 20 1.23 8.93 -10.51
CA GLN A 20 1.84 10.22 -10.18
C GLN A 20 3.37 10.20 -10.37
N HIS A 21 4.02 9.09 -10.01
CA HIS A 21 5.45 8.89 -10.27
C HIS A 21 5.77 8.84 -11.76
N ALA A 22 4.93 8.18 -12.57
CA ALA A 22 5.10 8.09 -14.01
C ALA A 22 4.87 9.43 -14.75
N THR A 23 4.10 10.33 -14.15
CA THR A 23 3.81 11.67 -14.71
C THR A 23 4.87 12.72 -14.38
N ASN A 24 6.05 12.32 -13.89
CA ASN A 24 7.23 13.18 -13.73
C ASN A 24 7.07 14.34 -12.71
N HIS A 25 6.20 14.20 -11.69
CA HIS A 25 6.15 15.11 -10.54
C HIS A 25 6.72 14.42 -9.30
N LEU A 26 8.04 14.38 -9.25
CA LEU A 26 8.81 13.60 -8.29
C LEU A 26 9.06 14.43 -7.02
N ASP A 27 8.06 14.50 -6.14
CA ASP A 27 8.27 15.10 -4.81
C ASP A 27 8.64 14.06 -3.75
N ASN A 28 8.13 12.82 -3.80
CA ASN A 28 8.29 11.88 -2.68
C ASN A 28 8.25 10.38 -3.04
N PRO A 29 9.33 9.81 -3.62
CA PRO A 29 9.45 8.37 -3.86
C PRO A 29 9.42 7.55 -2.56
N THR A 30 9.68 8.20 -1.42
CA THR A 30 9.59 7.64 -0.06
C THR A 30 8.18 7.15 0.28
N LYS A 31 7.12 7.79 -0.23
CA LYS A 31 5.72 7.38 0.03
C LYS A 31 5.40 6.02 -0.59
N ILE A 32 5.97 5.71 -1.77
CA ILE A 32 5.80 4.41 -2.42
C ILE A 32 6.37 3.29 -1.55
N SER A 33 7.55 3.51 -0.96
CA SER A 33 8.20 2.57 -0.06
C SER A 33 7.43 2.37 1.25
N ALA A 34 6.87 3.45 1.80
CA ALA A 34 6.02 3.40 3.01
C ALA A 34 4.74 2.60 2.77
N VAL A 35 3.97 2.92 1.72
CA VAL A 35 2.73 2.19 1.37
C VAL A 35 3.01 0.71 1.12
N ARG A 36 4.15 0.37 0.49
CA ARG A 36 4.55 -1.03 0.27
C ARG A 36 4.83 -1.77 1.58
N ARG A 37 5.41 -1.11 2.60
CA ARG A 37 5.61 -1.71 3.94
C ARG A 37 4.31 -1.88 4.69
N ASP A 38 3.38 -0.94 4.59
CA ASP A 38 2.08 -1.04 5.27
C ASP A 38 1.24 -2.18 4.68
N ILE A 39 1.26 -2.37 3.36
CA ILE A 39 0.66 -3.55 2.71
C ILE A 39 1.26 -4.86 3.26
N ALA A 40 2.57 -4.91 3.46
CA ALA A 40 3.24 -6.08 4.00
C ALA A 40 2.81 -6.36 5.46
N ARG A 41 2.75 -5.34 6.32
CA ARG A 41 2.27 -5.48 7.71
C ARG A 41 0.83 -5.97 7.79
N VAL A 42 -0.07 -5.41 6.99
CA VAL A 42 -1.48 -5.82 6.98
C VAL A 42 -1.60 -7.29 6.53
N LYS A 43 -0.81 -7.71 5.55
CA LYS A 43 -0.72 -9.12 5.15
C LYS A 43 -0.23 -10.02 6.29
N THR A 44 0.81 -9.61 7.03
CA THR A 44 1.33 -10.37 8.17
C THR A 44 0.28 -10.52 9.27
N VAL A 45 -0.38 -9.43 9.66
CA VAL A 45 -1.44 -9.47 10.70
C VAL A 45 -2.63 -10.30 10.25
N LEU A 46 -3.02 -10.25 8.98
CA LEU A 46 -4.05 -11.13 8.42
C LEU A 46 -3.65 -12.60 8.55
N ARG A 47 -2.38 -12.92 8.29
CA ARG A 47 -1.84 -14.27 8.40
C ARG A 47 -1.77 -14.74 9.85
N GLU A 48 -1.38 -13.85 10.77
CA GLU A 48 -1.35 -14.14 12.22
C GLU A 48 -2.76 -14.31 12.81
N LYS A 49 -3.78 -13.67 12.26
CA LYS A 49 -5.18 -13.86 12.69
C LYS A 49 -5.85 -15.09 12.09
N GLU A 50 -5.31 -15.62 11.00
CA GLU A 50 -5.79 -16.83 10.33
C GLU A 50 -5.24 -18.11 10.99
N ASN A 51 -4.04 -18.02 11.59
CA ASN A 51 -3.43 -19.06 12.42
C ASN A 51 -3.93 -19.02 13.86
#